data_AF-W2NIP4-F1
#
_entry.id   AF-W2NIP4-F1
#
_cell.length_a   1.000
_cell.length_b   1.000
_cell.length_c   1.000
_cell.angle_alpha   90.00
_cell.angle_beta   90.00
_cell.angle_gamma   90.00
#
_symmetry.space_group_name_H-M   'P 1'
#
loop_
_entity.id
_entity.type
_entity.pdbx_description
1 polymer ?
#
loop_
_entity_poly.entity_id
_entity_poly.type
_entity_poly.pdbx_seq_one_letter_code
_entity_poly.pdbx_strand_id
1 'polypeptide(L)'
;MTFGRRIAVAALCSTVLFTLTDAWLPPIITKGNKFFDSKTGLEFRMKGMAYYPRPNSGEMADVGNYDWAADEHEDVWQPHLEVMKDLGVNTIRLYSVDPSVSHDKFMCACSEAGIYVLVGVTAPCKNCSVQDHVPPTCYPAELFTRGQMVYNAFAVYDNTLGFSVGNENNLQVENGADGTTTAPCVKAFLRDMRSYAASCSAAVRQVPMGLDIADIPPRWQWISYYDCAVDNDENSRAEW
;
A
#
# COMPACT_ATOMS: atom_id res chain seq x y z
N MET A 1 -1.56 -76.76 -33.52
CA MET A 1 -1.69 -75.41 -34.13
C MET A 1 -3.06 -74.91 -33.69
N THR A 2 -3.22 -73.92 -32.82
CA THR A 2 -2.77 -72.52 -32.87
C THR A 2 -2.97 -71.88 -31.48
N PHE A 3 -1.98 -71.14 -30.97
CA PHE A 3 -2.13 -70.29 -29.78
C PHE A 3 -2.21 -68.82 -30.22
N GLY A 4 -3.35 -68.16 -29.96
CA GLY A 4 -3.57 -66.75 -30.27
C GLY A 4 -3.07 -65.85 -29.14
N ARG A 5 -2.11 -64.97 -29.45
CA ARG A 5 -1.51 -64.03 -28.50
C ARG A 5 -2.23 -62.68 -28.62
N ARG A 6 -3.02 -62.30 -27.61
CA ARG A 6 -3.62 -60.96 -27.51
C ARG A 6 -2.57 -59.98 -26.98
N ILE A 7 -2.28 -58.93 -27.74
CA ILE A 7 -1.43 -57.81 -27.32
C ILE A 7 -2.38 -56.72 -26.80
N ALA A 8 -2.29 -56.42 -25.51
CA ALA A 8 -2.95 -55.26 -24.91
C ALA A 8 -2.04 -54.04 -25.09
N VAL A 9 -2.52 -53.02 -25.80
CA VAL A 9 -1.84 -51.73 -25.94
C VAL A 9 -2.30 -50.85 -24.78
N ALA A 10 -1.40 -50.53 -23.86
CA ALA A 10 -1.65 -49.58 -22.79
C ALA A 10 -1.41 -48.15 -23.34
N ALA A 11 -2.48 -47.36 -23.45
CA ALA A 11 -2.38 -45.94 -23.78
C ALA A 11 -1.97 -45.15 -22.52
N LEU A 12 -0.75 -44.60 -22.50
CA LEU A 12 -0.36 -43.60 -21.50
C LEU A 12 -1.03 -42.26 -21.87
N CYS A 13 -2.03 -41.86 -21.09
CA CYS A 13 -2.49 -40.46 -21.07
C CYS A 13 -1.52 -39.64 -20.22
N SER A 14 -0.65 -38.86 -20.88
CA SER A 14 0.15 -37.83 -20.22
C SER A 14 -0.75 -36.66 -19.83
N THR A 15 -1.15 -36.59 -18.57
CA THR A 15 -1.81 -35.40 -18.01
C THR A 15 -0.79 -34.28 -17.88
N VAL A 16 -0.83 -33.32 -18.81
CA VAL A 16 -0.11 -32.04 -18.67
C VAL A 16 -0.80 -31.25 -17.57
N LEU A 17 -0.18 -31.22 -16.38
CA LEU A 17 -0.55 -30.30 -15.31
C LEU A 17 -0.13 -28.90 -15.74
N PHE A 18 -1.08 -28.11 -16.24
CA PHE A 18 -0.90 -26.68 -16.36
C PHE A 18 -0.87 -26.10 -14.95
N THR A 19 0.32 -25.78 -14.44
CA THR A 19 0.42 -24.88 -13.30
C THR A 19 -0.12 -23.54 -13.75
N LEU A 20 -1.25 -23.11 -13.19
CA LEU A 20 -1.66 -21.70 -13.25
C LEU A 20 -0.51 -20.91 -12.61
N THR A 21 0.36 -20.34 -13.44
CA THR A 21 1.31 -19.34 -12.97
C THR A 21 0.45 -18.16 -12.58
N ASP A 22 0.34 -17.94 -11.28
CA ASP A 22 -0.21 -16.71 -10.74
C ASP A 22 0.63 -15.57 -11.33
N ALA A 23 0.04 -14.78 -12.22
CA ALA A 23 0.76 -13.71 -12.93
C ALA A 23 1.17 -12.57 -11.99
N TRP A 24 0.62 -12.57 -10.77
CA TRP A 24 0.81 -11.54 -9.76
C TRP A 24 1.88 -11.92 -8.74
N LEU A 25 2.59 -10.90 -8.25
CA LEU A 25 3.50 -11.07 -7.14
C LEU A 25 2.77 -11.63 -5.92
N PRO A 26 3.36 -12.60 -5.20
CA PRO A 26 2.77 -13.07 -3.95
C PRO A 26 2.59 -11.90 -2.98
N PRO A 27 1.43 -11.77 -2.30
CA PRO A 27 1.28 -10.74 -1.29
C PRO A 27 2.38 -10.80 -0.24
N ILE A 28 2.86 -9.64 0.20
CA ILE A 28 3.70 -9.52 1.39
C ILE A 28 2.80 -9.40 2.62
N ILE A 29 3.13 -10.14 3.67
CA ILE A 29 2.42 -10.17 4.94
C ILE A 29 3.33 -9.74 6.08
N THR A 30 2.75 -9.21 7.15
CA THR A 30 3.48 -8.88 8.39
C THR A 30 3.42 -10.04 9.38
N LYS A 31 4.54 -10.30 10.08
CA LYS A 31 4.59 -11.16 11.27
C LYS A 31 5.51 -10.53 12.30
N GLY A 32 4.95 -10.12 13.44
CA GLY A 32 5.69 -9.29 14.39
C GLY A 32 6.18 -8.02 13.71
N ASN A 33 7.47 -7.72 13.83
CA ASN A 33 8.09 -6.50 13.29
C ASN A 33 8.77 -6.69 11.92
N LYS A 34 8.32 -7.65 11.11
CA LYS A 34 8.94 -8.04 9.84
C LYS A 34 7.93 -8.34 8.76
N PHE A 35 8.35 -8.17 7.52
CA PHE A 35 7.61 -8.49 6.31
C PHE A 35 8.09 -9.83 5.72
N PHE A 36 7.17 -10.60 5.15
CA PHE A 36 7.44 -11.91 4.56
C PHE A 36 6.64 -12.13 3.28
N ASP A 37 7.26 -12.78 2.31
CA ASP A 37 6.56 -13.29 1.13
C ASP A 37 5.59 -14.42 1.55
N SER A 38 4.32 -14.29 1.19
CA SER A 38 3.25 -15.21 1.62
C SER A 38 3.38 -16.63 1.07
N LYS A 39 4.06 -16.83 -0.07
CA LYS A 39 4.23 -18.15 -0.70
C LYS A 39 5.54 -18.82 -0.26
N THR A 40 6.64 -18.08 -0.25
CA THR A 40 7.97 -18.63 0.07
C THR A 40 8.31 -18.59 1.56
N GLY A 41 7.67 -17.68 2.31
CA GLY A 41 7.97 -17.45 3.73
C GLY A 41 9.30 -16.73 3.98
N LEU A 42 10.01 -16.29 2.93
CA LEU A 42 11.26 -15.54 3.06
C LEU A 42 11.00 -14.11 3.55
N GLU A 43 11.93 -13.57 4.33
CA GLU A 43 11.85 -12.18 4.79
C GLU A 43 11.94 -11.23 3.59
N PHE A 44 10.96 -10.34 3.47
CA PHE A 44 10.94 -9.30 2.46
C PHE A 44 11.63 -8.05 3.01
N ARG A 45 12.58 -7.51 2.23
CA ARG A 45 13.30 -6.28 2.55
C ARG A 45 13.03 -5.24 1.48
N MET A 46 12.49 -4.10 1.88
CA MET A 46 12.22 -2.98 0.98
C MET A 46 13.54 -2.39 0.46
N LYS A 47 13.64 -2.31 -0.87
CA LYS A 47 14.59 -1.50 -1.64
C LYS A 47 13.74 -0.47 -2.38
N GLY A 48 13.37 0.56 -1.63
CA GLY A 48 12.29 1.46 -1.99
C GLY A 48 12.73 2.70 -2.77
N MET A 49 11.83 3.24 -3.58
CA MET A 49 11.93 4.59 -4.15
C MET A 49 10.62 5.36 -3.94
N ALA A 50 10.72 6.64 -3.59
CA ALA A 50 9.56 7.54 -3.61
C ALA A 50 9.20 7.86 -5.07
N TYR A 51 7.92 7.70 -5.44
CA TYR A 51 7.44 8.06 -6.78
C TYR A 51 6.40 9.17 -6.68
N TYR A 52 6.86 10.37 -7.01
CA TYR A 52 6.06 11.59 -7.03
C TYR A 52 6.71 12.59 -8.00
N PRO A 53 6.67 12.29 -9.32
CA PRO A 53 7.34 13.13 -10.30
C PRO A 53 6.70 14.52 -10.31
N ARG A 54 7.54 15.54 -10.46
CA ARG A 54 7.13 16.93 -10.59
C ARG A 54 7.82 17.53 -11.80
N PRO A 55 7.07 17.95 -12.83
CA PRO A 55 7.64 18.66 -13.96
C PRO A 55 8.40 19.91 -13.49
N ASN A 56 9.58 20.16 -14.06
CA ASN A 56 10.37 21.33 -13.72
C ASN A 56 9.85 22.63 -14.38
N SER A 57 8.91 22.52 -15.31
CA SER A 57 8.34 23.64 -16.08
C SER A 57 7.03 23.22 -16.77
N GLY A 58 6.25 24.18 -17.25
CA GLY A 58 4.96 23.95 -17.92
C GLY A 58 3.77 24.03 -16.96
N GLU A 59 2.56 23.83 -17.49
CA GLU A 59 1.30 23.97 -16.74
C GLU A 59 1.22 23.05 -15.51
N MET A 60 1.93 21.91 -15.55
CA MET A 60 1.94 20.91 -14.47
C MET A 60 3.05 21.13 -13.43
N ALA A 61 3.92 22.14 -13.57
CA ALA A 61 5.06 22.34 -12.68
C ALA A 61 4.65 22.74 -11.25
N ASP A 62 3.57 23.52 -11.14
CA ASP A 62 3.04 24.02 -9.87
C ASP A 62 1.86 23.18 -9.36
N VAL A 63 1.48 22.12 -10.08
CA VAL A 63 0.41 21.22 -9.65
C VAL A 63 0.93 20.32 -8.54
N GLY A 64 0.59 20.68 -7.31
CA GLY A 64 0.69 19.78 -6.17
C GLY A 64 -0.41 18.70 -6.22
N ASN A 65 -0.18 17.60 -5.52
CA ASN A 65 -1.13 16.52 -5.31
C ASN A 65 -1.62 15.81 -6.58
N TYR A 66 -0.75 15.64 -7.58
CA TYR A 66 -1.15 15.00 -8.83
C TYR A 66 -0.87 13.50 -8.82
N ASP A 67 -1.81 12.71 -9.33
CA ASP A 67 -1.69 11.26 -9.39
C ASP A 67 -1.03 10.81 -10.70
N TRP A 68 0.30 10.74 -10.68
CA TRP A 68 1.08 10.25 -11.81
C TRP A 68 1.09 8.73 -11.96
N ALA A 69 0.44 7.99 -11.07
CA ALA A 69 0.31 6.53 -11.17
C ALA A 69 -0.97 6.11 -11.90
N ALA A 70 -1.86 7.05 -12.23
CA ALA A 70 -3.06 6.76 -13.01
C ALA A 70 -2.72 6.20 -14.40
N ASP A 71 -3.59 5.34 -14.92
CA ASP A 71 -3.41 4.64 -16.20
C ASP A 71 -3.31 5.58 -17.42
N GLU A 72 -3.84 6.80 -17.30
CA GLU A 72 -3.74 7.82 -18.34
C GLU A 72 -2.32 8.39 -18.52
N HIS A 73 -1.43 8.16 -17.54
CA HIS A 73 -0.04 8.62 -17.54
C HIS A 73 0.96 7.51 -17.87
N GLU A 74 0.51 6.44 -18.53
CA GLU A 74 1.33 5.29 -18.91
C GLU A 74 2.62 5.67 -19.64
N ASP A 75 2.54 6.63 -20.56
CA ASP A 75 3.68 7.15 -21.30
C ASP A 75 4.73 7.84 -20.41
N VAL A 76 4.34 8.31 -19.23
CA VAL A 76 5.22 8.93 -18.24
C VAL A 76 5.82 7.88 -17.31
N TRP A 77 4.99 7.02 -16.70
CA TRP A 77 5.47 6.12 -15.64
C TRP A 77 6.12 4.85 -16.18
N GLN A 78 5.77 4.37 -17.38
CA GLN A 78 6.29 3.11 -17.90
C GLN A 78 7.82 3.14 -18.10
N PRO A 79 8.43 4.17 -18.72
CA PRO A 79 9.89 4.26 -18.83
C PRO A 79 10.59 4.37 -17.45
N HIS A 80 9.93 4.99 -16.47
CA HIS A 80 10.48 5.08 -15.12
C HIS A 80 10.53 3.72 -14.43
N LEU A 81 9.50 2.88 -14.61
CA LEU A 81 9.47 1.53 -14.05
C LEU A 81 10.57 0.62 -14.64
N GLU A 82 10.89 0.77 -15.93
CA GLU A 82 12.01 0.06 -16.56
C GLU A 82 13.34 0.40 -15.88
N VAL A 83 13.60 1.70 -15.68
CA VAL A 83 14.81 2.16 -14.97
C VAL A 83 14.83 1.68 -13.52
N MET A 84 13.71 1.73 -12.81
CA MET A 84 13.61 1.25 -11.44
C MET A 84 13.88 -0.25 -11.34
N LYS A 85 13.38 -1.04 -12.29
CA LYS A 85 13.65 -2.47 -12.40
C LYS A 85 15.14 -2.74 -12.60
N ASP A 86 15.80 -2.01 -13.48
CA ASP A 86 17.25 -2.13 -13.73
C ASP A 86 18.08 -1.77 -12.49
N LEU A 87 17.61 -0.81 -11.68
CA LEU A 87 18.21 -0.45 -10.39
C LEU A 87 17.95 -1.48 -9.29
N GLY A 88 17.07 -2.46 -9.52
CA GLY A 88 16.68 -3.47 -8.52
C GLY A 88 15.76 -2.93 -7.42
N VAL A 89 15.00 -1.88 -7.72
CA VAL A 89 13.90 -1.41 -6.86
C VAL A 89 12.85 -2.50 -6.77
N ASN A 90 12.35 -2.76 -5.56
CA ASN A 90 11.25 -3.71 -5.34
C ASN A 90 10.06 -3.07 -4.61
N THR A 91 10.12 -1.78 -4.31
CA THR A 91 9.05 -1.06 -3.63
C THR A 91 8.97 0.38 -4.13
N ILE A 92 7.78 0.87 -4.43
CA ILE A 92 7.50 2.27 -4.71
C ILE A 92 6.60 2.83 -3.61
N ARG A 93 6.87 4.06 -3.15
CA ARG A 93 5.96 4.82 -2.29
C ARG A 93 5.23 5.89 -3.10
N LEU A 94 3.89 5.81 -3.13
CA LEU A 94 3.02 6.84 -3.71
C LEU A 94 2.52 7.79 -2.62
N TYR A 95 2.47 9.09 -2.93
CA TYR A 95 2.10 10.16 -1.99
C TYR A 95 0.76 10.79 -2.30
N SER A 96 0.28 10.65 -3.54
CA SER A 96 -1.00 11.15 -4.01
C SER A 96 -1.57 10.15 -4.98
N VAL A 97 -2.80 9.74 -4.71
CA VAL A 97 -3.61 8.91 -5.59
C VAL A 97 -5.02 9.48 -5.68
N ASP A 98 -5.63 9.44 -6.85
CA ASP A 98 -7.04 9.72 -7.05
C ASP A 98 -7.80 8.39 -7.10
N PRO A 99 -8.51 8.00 -6.03
CA PRO A 99 -9.21 6.70 -6.01
C PRO A 99 -10.42 6.62 -6.94
N SER A 100 -10.71 7.67 -7.72
CA SER A 100 -11.80 7.68 -8.71
C SER A 100 -11.36 7.28 -10.12
N VAL A 101 -10.05 7.17 -10.38
CA VAL A 101 -9.49 6.73 -11.66
C VAL A 101 -8.84 5.34 -11.56
N SER A 102 -8.50 4.76 -12.71
CA SER A 102 -7.90 3.42 -12.79
C SER A 102 -6.38 3.46 -12.60
N HIS A 103 -5.86 2.44 -11.90
CA HIS A 103 -4.43 2.16 -11.72
C HIS A 103 -4.04 0.76 -12.17
N ASP A 104 -4.94 0.06 -12.87
CA ASP A 104 -4.76 -1.33 -13.27
C ASP A 104 -3.47 -1.52 -14.08
N LYS A 105 -3.18 -0.65 -15.04
CA LYS A 105 -1.98 -0.76 -15.86
C LYS A 105 -0.72 -0.50 -15.04
N PHE A 106 -0.73 0.53 -14.21
CA PHE A 106 0.40 0.85 -13.34
C PHE A 106 0.71 -0.29 -12.36
N MET A 107 -0.32 -0.82 -11.70
CA MET A 107 -0.18 -1.91 -10.73
C MET A 107 0.23 -3.23 -11.42
N CYS A 108 -0.31 -3.54 -12.60
CA CYS A 108 0.14 -4.66 -13.45
C CYS A 108 1.63 -4.52 -13.78
N ALA A 109 2.05 -3.39 -14.32
CA ALA A 109 3.44 -3.16 -14.73
C ALA A 109 4.41 -3.22 -13.54
N CYS A 110 4.01 -2.68 -12.37
CA CYS A 110 4.78 -2.84 -11.13
C CYS A 110 4.91 -4.32 -10.74
N SER A 111 3.82 -5.10 -10.80
CA SER A 111 3.85 -6.53 -10.48
C SER A 111 4.79 -7.30 -11.43
N GLU A 112 4.70 -7.07 -12.74
CA GLU A 112 5.59 -7.67 -13.75
C GLU A 112 7.06 -7.27 -13.57
N ALA A 113 7.31 -6.10 -13.00
CA ALA A 113 8.65 -5.62 -12.67
C ALA A 113 9.18 -6.16 -11.32
N GLY A 114 8.37 -6.86 -10.52
CA GLY A 114 8.77 -7.29 -9.18
C GLY A 114 8.66 -6.19 -8.12
N ILE A 115 7.84 -5.18 -8.36
CA ILE A 115 7.69 -3.99 -7.53
C ILE A 115 6.36 -4.02 -6.78
N TYR A 116 6.45 -3.86 -5.46
CA TYR A 116 5.32 -3.62 -4.57
C TYR A 116 5.07 -2.12 -4.38
N VAL A 117 3.85 -1.74 -4.01
CA VAL A 117 3.46 -0.32 -3.87
C VAL A 117 2.98 -0.03 -2.45
N LEU A 118 3.62 0.91 -1.77
CA LEU A 118 3.17 1.48 -0.51
C LEU A 118 2.38 2.75 -0.81
N VAL A 119 1.09 2.75 -0.48
CA VAL A 119 0.14 3.78 -0.90
C VAL A 119 -0.15 4.74 0.25
N GLY A 120 0.15 6.02 0.05
CA GLY A 120 -0.31 7.09 0.93
C GLY A 120 -1.82 7.29 0.79
N VAL A 121 -2.55 7.16 1.90
CA VAL A 121 -4.00 7.37 1.93
C VAL A 121 -4.33 8.87 1.95
N THR A 122 -3.55 9.62 2.70
CA THR A 122 -3.66 11.08 2.79
C THR A 122 -3.15 11.75 1.52
N ALA A 123 -3.61 12.96 1.26
CA ALA A 123 -3.19 13.75 0.11
C ALA A 123 -3.20 15.25 0.44
N PRO A 124 -2.34 16.08 -0.20
CA PRO A 124 -2.43 17.54 -0.15
C PRO A 124 -3.68 18.12 -0.83
N CYS A 125 -4.86 17.80 -0.28
CA CYS A 125 -6.16 18.40 -0.60
C CYS A 125 -6.97 18.71 0.66
N LYS A 126 -8.00 19.56 0.51
CA LYS A 126 -8.87 19.95 1.63
C LYS A 126 -9.50 18.72 2.29
N ASN A 127 -9.36 18.62 3.61
CA ASN A 127 -9.88 17.52 4.44
C ASN A 127 -9.36 16.12 4.05
N CYS A 128 -8.27 16.03 3.26
CA CYS A 128 -7.65 14.77 2.83
C CYS A 128 -6.51 14.30 3.75
N SER A 129 -6.35 14.93 4.91
CA SER A 129 -5.38 14.58 5.94
C SER A 129 -5.89 14.99 7.31
N VAL A 130 -5.25 14.48 8.36
CA VAL A 130 -5.44 15.02 9.72
C VAL A 130 -5.05 16.49 9.72
N GLN A 131 -5.93 17.34 10.26
CA GLN A 131 -5.76 18.78 10.31
C GLN A 131 -5.02 19.19 11.59
N ASP A 132 -4.35 20.33 11.54
CA ASP A 132 -3.62 20.87 12.68
C ASP A 132 -4.56 21.57 13.69
N HIS A 133 -5.46 20.80 14.28
CA HIS A 133 -6.45 21.25 15.24
C HIS A 133 -6.47 20.35 16.48
N VAL A 134 -7.05 20.82 17.58
CA VAL A 134 -7.23 19.96 18.76
C VAL A 134 -8.28 18.87 18.50
N PRO A 135 -8.06 17.63 18.99
CA PRO A 135 -9.08 16.60 18.95
C PRO A 135 -10.41 17.07 19.58
N PRO A 136 -11.56 16.63 19.04
CA PRO A 136 -11.71 15.70 17.92
C PRO A 136 -11.68 16.38 16.53
N THR A 137 -11.58 17.71 16.45
CA THR A 137 -11.77 18.46 15.19
C THR A 137 -10.67 18.27 14.15
N CYS A 138 -9.52 17.71 14.54
CA CYS A 138 -8.44 17.37 13.60
C CYS A 138 -8.73 16.20 12.66
N TYR A 139 -9.79 15.41 12.91
CA TYR A 139 -10.14 14.26 12.08
C TYR A 139 -11.49 14.51 11.38
N PRO A 140 -11.48 15.08 10.16
CA PRO A 140 -12.70 15.32 9.39
C PRO A 140 -13.30 14.01 8.85
N ALA A 141 -14.62 13.94 8.73
CA ALA A 141 -15.31 12.74 8.24
C ALA A 141 -14.93 12.40 6.79
N GLU A 142 -14.65 13.41 5.98
CA GLU A 142 -14.23 13.27 4.58
C GLU A 142 -12.89 12.53 4.44
N LEU A 143 -12.01 12.63 5.45
CA LEU A 143 -10.76 11.86 5.47
C LEU A 143 -11.05 10.37 5.56
N PHE A 144 -12.02 9.96 6.39
CA PHE A 144 -12.40 8.56 6.50
C PHE A 144 -13.02 8.06 5.20
N THR A 145 -13.94 8.83 4.60
CA THR A 145 -14.52 8.49 3.29
C THR A 145 -13.45 8.34 2.22
N ARG A 146 -12.49 9.27 2.14
CA ARG A 146 -11.35 9.15 1.23
C ARG A 146 -10.55 7.89 1.51
N GLY A 147 -10.27 7.59 2.78
CA GLY A 147 -9.53 6.41 3.18
C GLY A 147 -10.18 5.12 2.69
N GLN A 148 -11.51 5.00 2.85
CA GLN A 148 -12.28 3.87 2.33
C GLN A 148 -12.17 3.75 0.81
N MET A 149 -12.25 4.86 0.08
CA MET A 149 -12.09 4.85 -1.38
C MET A 149 -10.70 4.38 -1.81
N VAL A 150 -9.63 4.91 -1.20
CA VAL A 150 -8.25 4.50 -1.49
C VAL A 150 -8.02 3.04 -1.14
N TYR A 151 -8.51 2.58 0.01
CA TYR A 151 -8.38 1.18 0.40
C TYR A 151 -9.06 0.26 -0.61
N ASN A 152 -10.30 0.57 -1.03
CA ASN A 152 -11.02 -0.25 -1.99
C ASN A 152 -10.38 -0.26 -3.38
N ALA A 153 -9.82 0.88 -3.82
CA ALA A 153 -9.13 0.98 -5.10
C ALA A 153 -7.84 0.15 -5.14
N PHE A 154 -7.08 0.07 -4.04
CA PHE A 154 -5.74 -0.54 -4.05
C PHE A 154 -5.62 -1.88 -3.33
N ALA A 155 -6.51 -2.22 -2.39
CA ALA A 155 -6.43 -3.49 -1.64
C ALA A 155 -6.73 -4.73 -2.49
N VAL A 156 -7.27 -4.52 -3.70
CA VAL A 156 -7.52 -5.57 -4.70
C VAL A 156 -6.23 -6.11 -5.34
N TYR A 157 -5.14 -5.35 -5.30
CA TYR A 157 -3.87 -5.76 -5.92
C TYR A 157 -2.98 -6.50 -4.91
N ASP A 158 -2.44 -7.65 -5.34
CA ASP A 158 -1.55 -8.46 -4.52
C ASP A 158 -0.23 -7.74 -4.20
N ASN A 159 0.24 -6.89 -5.11
CA ASN A 159 1.46 -6.11 -4.94
C ASN A 159 1.27 -4.80 -4.16
N THR A 160 0.09 -4.51 -3.60
CA THR A 160 -0.06 -3.41 -2.62
C THR A 160 0.64 -3.79 -1.31
N LEU A 161 1.79 -3.19 -1.00
CA LEU A 161 2.58 -3.54 0.18
C LEU A 161 1.88 -3.16 1.48
N GLY A 162 1.33 -1.94 1.53
CA GLY A 162 0.82 -1.32 2.74
C GLY A 162 0.16 0.03 2.48
N PHE A 163 -0.66 0.49 3.42
CA PHE A 163 -1.31 1.81 3.39
C PHE A 163 -0.79 2.73 4.49
N SER A 164 -0.21 3.86 4.11
CA SER A 164 0.17 4.88 5.08
C SER A 164 -0.98 5.84 5.34
N VAL A 165 -1.45 5.89 6.58
CA VAL A 165 -2.58 6.75 7.00
C VAL A 165 -2.13 8.15 7.45
N GLY A 166 -0.83 8.42 7.46
CA GLY A 166 -0.29 9.71 7.86
C GLY A 166 1.15 9.90 7.39
N ASN A 167 1.49 11.12 6.99
CA ASN A 167 2.84 11.49 6.59
C ASN A 167 3.32 12.67 7.43
N GLU A 168 4.23 12.40 8.35
CA GLU A 168 4.95 13.40 9.14
C GLU A 168 4.03 14.36 9.91
N ASN A 169 2.89 13.86 10.42
CA ASN A 169 1.97 14.66 11.21
C ASN A 169 2.63 15.28 12.45
N ASN A 170 3.75 14.73 12.90
CA ASN A 170 4.55 15.29 13.98
C ASN A 170 5.27 16.61 13.63
N LEU A 171 5.23 17.06 12.37
CA LEU A 171 5.72 18.38 11.92
C LEU A 171 4.63 19.47 11.88
N GLN A 172 3.37 19.14 12.14
CA GLN A 172 2.26 20.11 12.09
C GLN A 172 2.44 21.21 13.15
N VAL A 173 2.38 22.47 12.71
CA VAL A 173 2.55 23.69 13.53
C VAL A 173 1.79 24.92 13.01
N GLU A 174 1.03 24.79 11.91
CA GLU A 174 0.45 25.90 11.16
C GLU A 174 -0.79 26.54 11.82
N ASN A 175 -1.62 25.76 12.51
CA ASN A 175 -2.92 26.19 13.05
C ASN A 175 -2.98 26.08 14.58
N GLY A 176 -1.82 26.14 15.24
CA GLY A 176 -1.69 26.33 16.68
C GLY A 176 -1.74 25.06 17.52
N ALA A 177 -1.86 23.89 16.88
CA ALA A 177 -1.53 22.62 17.50
C ALA A 177 -0.09 22.22 17.11
N ASP A 178 0.48 21.27 17.86
CA ASP A 178 1.74 20.63 17.50
C ASP A 178 1.50 19.16 17.17
N GLY A 179 2.53 18.50 16.64
CA GLY A 179 2.51 17.08 16.33
C GLY A 179 2.03 16.15 17.45
N THR A 180 2.23 16.52 18.71
CA THR A 180 1.74 15.73 19.86
C THR A 180 0.24 15.91 20.08
N THR A 181 -0.26 17.10 19.77
CA THR A 181 -1.67 17.47 19.90
C THR A 181 -2.55 16.72 18.89
N THR A 182 -2.08 16.51 17.66
CA THR A 182 -2.85 15.85 16.59
C THR A 182 -2.69 14.34 16.55
N ALA A 183 -1.70 13.76 17.25
CA ALA A 183 -1.44 12.32 17.29
C ALA A 183 -2.68 11.45 17.65
N PRO A 184 -3.58 11.86 18.57
CA PRO A 184 -4.82 11.13 18.82
C PRO A 184 -5.73 11.01 17.59
N CYS A 185 -5.80 12.04 16.74
CA CYS A 185 -6.57 11.99 15.50
C CYS A 185 -5.95 11.05 14.47
N VAL A 186 -4.62 11.04 14.33
CA VAL A 186 -3.91 10.08 13.45
C VAL A 186 -4.17 8.64 13.91
N LYS A 187 -4.08 8.39 15.22
CA LYS A 187 -4.33 7.06 15.79
C LYS A 187 -5.80 6.62 15.66
N ALA A 188 -6.74 7.56 15.80
CA ALA A 188 -8.17 7.29 15.55
C ALA A 188 -8.42 6.96 14.07
N PHE A 189 -7.82 7.69 13.14
CA PHE A 189 -7.93 7.41 11.72
C PHE A 189 -7.34 6.03 11.35
N LEU A 190 -6.16 5.69 11.88
CA LEU A 190 -5.57 4.36 11.74
C LEU A 190 -6.51 3.26 12.21
N ARG A 191 -7.06 3.40 13.43
CA ARG A 191 -7.99 2.44 14.03
C ARG A 191 -9.23 2.24 13.16
N ASP A 192 -9.83 3.33 12.70
CA ASP A 192 -11.05 3.27 11.91
C ASP A 192 -10.80 2.65 10.53
N MET A 193 -9.65 2.97 9.91
CA MET A 193 -9.21 2.35 8.66
C MET A 193 -8.95 0.86 8.77
N ARG A 194 -8.26 0.41 9.83
CA ARG A 194 -8.04 -1.02 10.10
C ARG A 194 -9.34 -1.75 10.42
N SER A 195 -10.24 -1.11 11.16
CA SER A 195 -11.59 -1.64 11.43
C SER A 195 -12.41 -1.78 10.15
N TYR A 196 -12.33 -0.80 9.25
CA TYR A 196 -12.96 -0.86 7.94
C TYR A 196 -12.38 -1.99 7.10
N ALA A 197 -11.06 -2.10 7.00
CA ALA A 197 -10.39 -3.18 6.29
C ALA A 197 -10.83 -4.57 6.78
N ALA A 198 -10.91 -4.76 8.11
CA ALA A 198 -11.39 -6.00 8.72
C ALA A 198 -12.84 -6.32 8.31
N SER A 199 -13.71 -5.31 8.21
CA SER A 199 -15.09 -5.48 7.74
C SER A 199 -15.18 -5.90 6.28
N CYS A 200 -14.15 -5.61 5.48
CA CYS A 200 -14.04 -5.96 4.07
C CYS A 200 -13.31 -7.29 3.80
N SER A 201 -12.91 -8.03 4.83
CA SER A 201 -12.06 -9.24 4.72
C SER A 201 -12.63 -10.38 3.86
N ALA A 202 -13.93 -10.38 3.60
CA ALA A 202 -14.56 -11.33 2.69
C ALA A 202 -14.43 -10.95 1.19
N ALA A 203 -14.11 -9.67 0.89
CA ALA A 203 -14.08 -9.13 -0.46
C ALA A 203 -12.67 -8.75 -0.93
N VAL A 204 -11.81 -8.27 -0.03
CA VAL A 204 -10.44 -7.85 -0.36
C VAL A 204 -9.44 -8.33 0.69
N ARG A 205 -8.17 -8.40 0.29
CA ARG A 205 -7.07 -8.80 1.17
C ARG A 205 -6.91 -7.83 2.34
N GLN A 206 -6.53 -8.37 3.49
CA GLN A 206 -6.03 -7.58 4.62
C GLN A 206 -4.62 -7.09 4.31
N VAL A 207 -4.51 -5.80 3.99
CA VAL A 207 -3.26 -5.12 3.68
C VAL A 207 -2.82 -4.37 4.93
N PRO A 208 -1.54 -4.48 5.36
CA PRO A 208 -1.10 -3.82 6.57
C PRO A 208 -1.23 -2.29 6.45
N MET A 209 -1.46 -1.64 7.57
CA MET A 209 -1.59 -0.19 7.69
C MET A 209 -0.67 0.38 8.78
N GLY A 210 -0.07 1.52 8.47
CA GLY A 210 0.87 2.19 9.34
C GLY A 210 0.95 3.65 8.95
N LEU A 211 2.04 4.31 9.30
CA LEU A 211 2.21 5.73 9.08
C LEU A 211 3.69 6.08 8.97
N ASP A 212 3.96 7.25 8.40
CA ASP A 212 5.29 7.80 8.26
C ASP A 212 5.46 8.97 9.23
N ILE A 213 6.59 9.01 9.94
CA ILE A 213 6.86 9.98 11.00
C ILE A 213 8.19 10.67 10.71
N ALA A 214 8.23 12.00 10.83
CA ALA A 214 9.45 12.75 10.66
C ALA A 214 10.45 12.44 11.77
N ASP A 215 11.74 12.57 11.47
CA ASP A 215 12.81 12.24 12.40
C ASP A 215 12.99 13.29 13.51
N ILE A 216 12.06 13.33 14.48
CA ILE A 216 12.03 14.31 15.57
C ILE A 216 12.37 13.63 16.91
N PRO A 217 13.49 13.97 17.57
CA PRO A 217 13.81 13.48 18.90
C PRO A 217 12.84 13.96 19.99
N PRO A 218 12.53 13.13 21.02
CA PRO A 218 12.98 11.76 21.18
C PRO A 218 12.15 10.76 20.36
N ARG A 219 12.79 10.05 19.43
CA ARG A 219 12.12 9.10 18.49
C ARG A 219 11.25 8.05 19.17
N TRP A 220 11.70 7.57 20.34
CA TRP A 220 11.01 6.50 21.07
C TRP A 220 9.59 6.90 21.47
N GLN A 221 9.32 8.18 21.71
CA GLN A 221 7.98 8.65 22.08
C GLN A 221 6.96 8.39 20.98
N TRP A 222 7.32 8.69 19.73
CA TRP A 222 6.45 8.47 18.57
C TRP A 222 6.23 6.98 18.32
N ILE A 223 7.31 6.19 18.34
CA ILE A 223 7.25 4.74 18.14
C ILE A 223 6.36 4.09 19.21
N SER A 224 6.60 4.41 20.49
CA SER A 224 5.81 3.85 21.60
C SER A 224 4.35 4.29 21.56
N TYR A 225 4.06 5.52 21.12
CA TYR A 225 2.68 6.00 21.01
C TYR A 225 1.88 5.23 19.95
N TYR A 226 2.46 5.02 18.76
CA TYR A 226 1.77 4.32 17.68
C TYR A 226 1.77 2.79 17.84
N ASP A 227 2.68 2.20 18.62
CA ASP A 227 2.63 0.78 19.00
C ASP A 227 1.70 0.50 20.20
N CYS A 228 1.36 1.49 21.03
CA CYS A 228 0.47 1.26 22.18
C CYS A 228 -0.99 1.03 21.75
N ALA A 229 -1.65 -0.04 22.20
CA ALA A 229 -3.08 -0.23 21.97
C ALA A 229 -3.93 0.67 22.90
N VAL A 230 -4.98 1.29 22.36
CA VAL A 230 -5.99 2.04 23.13
C VAL A 230 -7.12 1.09 23.50
N ASP A 231 -7.49 1.02 24.78
CA ASP A 231 -8.59 0.18 25.28
C ASP A 231 -8.54 -1.30 24.85
N ASN A 232 -7.31 -1.85 24.69
CA ASN A 232 -7.03 -3.19 24.13
C ASN A 232 -7.54 -3.40 22.69
N ASP A 233 -7.78 -2.33 21.94
CA ASP A 233 -8.10 -2.41 20.52
C ASP A 233 -6.81 -2.48 19.68
N GLU A 234 -6.50 -3.67 19.17
CA GLU A 234 -5.33 -3.90 18.33
C GLU A 234 -5.35 -3.10 17.03
N ASN A 235 -6.52 -2.67 16.52
CA ASN A 235 -6.62 -1.83 15.33
C ASN A 235 -5.98 -0.45 15.53
N SER A 236 -5.79 -0.03 16.78
CA SER A 236 -5.13 1.25 17.10
C SER A 236 -3.60 1.21 17.01
N ARG A 237 -2.99 0.04 16.79
CA ARG A 237 -1.55 -0.10 16.55
C ARG A 237 -1.19 0.08 15.08
N ALA A 238 -0.02 0.67 14.81
CA ALA A 238 0.59 0.62 13.48
C ALA A 238 1.19 -0.76 13.22
N GLU A 239 1.16 -1.21 11.96
CA GLU A 239 1.64 -2.55 11.58
C GLU A 239 3.08 -2.55 11.03
N TRP A 240 3.76 -1.39 11.01
CA TRP A 240 5.20 -1.24 10.74
C TRP A 240 5.81 0.00 11.42
#